data_AF-A0A843GKY2-F1
#
_entry.id   AF-A0A843GKY2-F1
#
_cell.length_a   1.000
_cell.length_b   1.000
_cell.length_c   1.000
_cell.angle_alpha   90.00
_cell.angle_beta   90.00
_cell.angle_gamma   90.00
#
_symmetry.space_group_name_H-M   'P 1'
#
loop_
_entity.id
_entity.type
_entity.pdbx_description
1 polymer ?
#
loop_
_entity_poly.entity_id
_entity_poly.type
_entity_poly.pdbx_seq_one_letter_code
_entity_poly.pdbx_strand_id
1 'polypeptide(L)'
;MAWYSFKRIHKYNAIYNIVIGQRSNGKTYAFKDQALHNYIEKGERCAYIRRFDSEIKPKVLDKLWDVHDIEKMTKGRWNSVKYEKNCFTLCIKVDGKVVASDEQPFCDVYALNTWETSKGADRGEVTTICFDEFMTRRAYLTQEFV
;
A
#
# COMPACT_ATOMS: atom_id res chain seq x y z
N MET A 1 -17.86 -3.11 -13.58
CA MET A 1 -17.58 -1.69 -13.27
C MET A 1 -16.19 -1.38 -13.78
N ALA A 2 -15.99 -0.33 -14.57
CA ALA A 2 -14.66 0.00 -15.10
C ALA A 2 -13.85 0.71 -14.00
N TRP A 3 -12.82 0.04 -13.49
CA TRP A 3 -11.88 0.63 -12.53
C TRP A 3 -10.82 1.46 -13.27
N TYR A 4 -10.27 2.47 -12.59
CA TYR A 4 -9.11 3.21 -13.10
C TYR A 4 -7.98 2.25 -13.50
N SER A 5 -7.29 2.54 -14.60
CA SER A 5 -6.20 1.69 -15.12
C SER A 5 -4.92 2.48 -15.30
N PHE A 6 -3.80 1.95 -14.81
CA PHE A 6 -2.49 2.57 -15.02
C PHE A 6 -1.89 2.32 -16.40
N LYS A 7 -2.55 1.56 -17.29
CA LYS A 7 -2.03 1.27 -18.64
C LYS A 7 -1.63 2.52 -19.42
N ARG A 8 -2.36 3.63 -19.28
CA ARG A 8 -2.05 4.88 -19.98
C ARG A 8 -0.88 5.62 -19.33
N ILE A 9 -0.85 5.69 -18.00
CA ILE A 9 0.19 6.47 -17.30
C ILE A 9 1.56 5.78 -17.37
N HIS A 10 1.59 4.44 -17.31
CA HIS A 10 2.83 3.66 -17.43
C HIS A 10 3.50 3.77 -18.80
N LYS A 11 2.76 4.14 -19.86
CA LYS A 11 3.34 4.38 -21.20
C LYS A 11 4.32 5.57 -21.22
N TYR A 12 4.20 6.50 -20.28
CA TYR A 12 5.08 7.66 -20.21
C TYR A 12 6.44 7.35 -19.57
N ASN A 13 6.60 6.15 -18.98
CA ASN A 13 7.82 5.73 -18.29
C ASN A 13 8.38 6.80 -17.33
N ALA A 14 7.46 7.50 -16.64
CA ALA A 14 7.81 8.58 -15.75
C ALA A 14 8.16 8.02 -14.37
N ILE A 15 9.20 8.60 -13.74
CA ILE A 15 9.59 8.27 -12.35
C ILE A 15 8.46 8.68 -11.39
N TYR A 16 7.90 9.88 -11.59
CA TYR A 16 6.79 10.39 -10.78
C TYR A 16 5.51 10.43 -11.59
N ASN A 17 4.47 9.81 -11.04
CA ASN A 17 3.15 9.71 -11.65
C ASN A 17 2.12 10.36 -10.72
N ILE A 18 1.53 11.48 -11.16
CA ILE A 18 0.51 12.19 -10.38
C ILE A 18 -0.87 11.89 -10.97
N VAL A 19 -1.71 11.23 -10.18
CA VAL A 19 -3.07 10.84 -10.60
C VAL A 19 -4.10 11.58 -9.77
N ILE A 20 -4.75 12.57 -10.40
CA ILE A 20 -5.83 13.36 -9.80
C ILE A 20 -7.13 13.07 -10.56
N GLY A 21 -8.25 12.95 -9.83
CA GLY A 21 -9.56 12.71 -10.43
C GLY A 21 -10.62 12.40 -9.37
N GLN A 22 -11.85 12.14 -9.83
CA GLN A 22 -13.02 11.89 -8.99
C GLN A 22 -12.76 10.89 -7.84
N ARG A 23 -13.37 11.14 -6.66
CA ARG A 23 -13.34 10.16 -5.55
C ARG A 23 -13.95 8.84 -5.98
N SER A 24 -13.46 7.74 -5.40
CA SER A 24 -14.01 6.40 -5.58
C SER A 24 -14.02 5.88 -7.03
N ASN A 25 -13.15 6.40 -7.90
CA ASN A 25 -13.00 5.92 -9.28
C ASN A 25 -12.00 4.75 -9.44
N GLY A 26 -11.46 4.21 -8.35
CA GLY A 26 -10.57 3.06 -8.36
C GLY A 26 -9.06 3.34 -8.44
N LYS A 27 -8.59 4.58 -8.23
CA LYS A 27 -7.14 4.90 -8.18
C LYS A 27 -6.36 4.04 -7.18
N THR A 28 -6.77 4.05 -5.91
CA THR A 28 -6.15 3.24 -4.86
C THR A 28 -6.33 1.74 -5.11
N TYR A 29 -7.46 1.34 -5.70
CA TYR A 29 -7.67 -0.07 -6.09
C TYR A 29 -6.63 -0.51 -7.13
N ALA A 30 -6.43 0.27 -8.20
CA ALA A 30 -5.45 -0.04 -9.24
C ALA A 30 -4.01 -0.16 -8.71
N PHE A 31 -3.63 0.67 -7.73
CA PHE A 31 -2.34 0.54 -7.03
C PHE A 31 -2.23 -0.77 -6.27
N LYS A 32 -3.24 -1.09 -5.46
CA LYS A 32 -3.25 -2.31 -4.67
C LYS A 32 -3.21 -3.56 -5.55
N ASP A 33 -3.99 -3.57 -6.63
CA ASP A 33 -4.01 -4.66 -7.60
C ASP A 33 -2.62 -4.87 -8.23
N GLN A 34 -2.01 -3.80 -8.75
CA GLN A 34 -0.65 -3.85 -9.31
C GLN A 34 0.40 -4.30 -8.27
N ALA A 35 0.32 -3.77 -7.04
CA ALA A 35 1.26 -4.10 -5.97
C ALA A 35 1.19 -5.58 -5.56
N LEU A 36 -0.03 -6.12 -5.41
CA LEU A 36 -0.21 -7.55 -5.11
C LEU A 36 0.29 -8.43 -6.25
N HIS A 37 -0.01 -8.09 -7.50
CA HIS A 37 0.50 -8.82 -8.67
C HIS A 37 2.03 -8.82 -8.72
N ASN A 38 2.65 -7.65 -8.57
CA ASN A 38 4.12 -7.51 -8.56
C ASN A 38 4.76 -8.36 -7.45
N TYR A 39 4.20 -8.35 -6.24
CA TYR A 39 4.73 -9.16 -5.15
C TYR A 39 4.54 -10.66 -5.38
N ILE A 40 3.33 -11.09 -5.77
CA ILE A 40 3.01 -12.52 -5.94
C ILE A 40 3.82 -13.13 -7.10
N GLU A 41 4.00 -12.39 -8.18
CA GLU A 41 4.65 -12.90 -9.40
C GLU A 41 6.18 -12.74 -9.38
N LYS A 42 6.69 -11.68 -8.73
CA LYS A 42 8.11 -11.29 -8.84
C LYS A 42 8.80 -11.09 -7.49
N GLY A 43 8.07 -11.11 -6.38
CA GLY A 43 8.61 -10.76 -5.06
C GLY A 43 8.88 -9.26 -4.89
N GLU A 44 8.42 -8.43 -5.82
CA GLU A 44 8.63 -6.98 -5.77
C GLU A 44 7.75 -6.33 -4.69
N ARG A 45 8.38 -5.59 -3.78
CA ARG A 45 7.70 -4.94 -2.66
C ARG A 45 7.24 -3.53 -3.02
N CYS A 46 6.23 -3.05 -2.30
CA CYS A 46 5.72 -1.69 -2.46
C CYS A 46 5.78 -0.90 -1.14
N ALA A 47 5.58 0.42 -1.24
CA ALA A 47 5.34 1.29 -0.10
C ALA A 47 4.04 2.07 -0.26
N TYR A 48 3.32 2.22 0.84
CA TYR A 48 2.09 3.01 0.95
C TYR A 48 2.30 4.15 1.94
N ILE A 49 2.27 5.37 1.42
CA ILE A 49 2.57 6.58 2.17
C ILE A 49 1.27 7.33 2.43
N ARG A 50 1.09 7.76 3.68
CA ARG A 50 0.06 8.70 4.12
C ARG A 50 0.73 9.93 4.72
N ARG A 51 -0.05 10.99 4.91
CA ARG A 51 0.47 12.26 5.42
C ARG A 51 0.71 12.20 6.93
N PHE A 52 -0.24 11.66 7.68
CA PHE A 52 -0.21 11.61 9.13
C PHE A 52 -0.18 10.19 9.70
N ASP A 53 0.57 10.00 10.78
CA ASP A 53 0.64 8.76 11.56
C ASP A 53 -0.74 8.28 12.05
N SER A 54 -1.64 9.21 12.35
CA SER A 54 -3.03 8.90 12.70
C SER A 54 -3.80 8.15 11.60
N GLU A 55 -3.42 8.30 10.34
CA GLU A 55 -4.06 7.66 9.18
C GLU A 55 -3.52 6.25 8.91
N ILE A 56 -2.39 5.89 9.50
CA ILE A 56 -1.77 4.56 9.33
C ILE A 56 -2.01 3.63 10.53
N LYS A 57 -2.87 4.04 11.47
CA LYS A 57 -3.21 3.21 12.63
C LYS A 57 -3.94 1.94 12.19
N PRO A 58 -3.76 0.80 12.89
CA PRO A 58 -4.38 -0.46 12.50
C PRO A 58 -5.90 -0.38 12.28
N LYS A 59 -6.63 0.33 13.15
CA LYS A 59 -8.07 0.55 13.01
C LYS A 59 -8.49 1.20 11.67
N VAL A 60 -7.61 1.99 11.06
CA VAL A 60 -7.87 2.69 9.80
C VAL A 60 -7.51 1.80 8.60
N LEU A 61 -6.45 1.00 8.73
CA LEU A 61 -5.83 0.29 7.63
C LEU A 61 -6.12 -1.22 7.57
N ASP A 62 -6.70 -1.85 8.59
CA ASP A 62 -6.85 -3.32 8.63
C ASP A 62 -7.55 -3.88 7.39
N LYS A 63 -8.55 -3.14 6.89
CA LYS A 63 -9.38 -3.52 5.74
C LYS A 63 -8.90 -2.97 4.40
N LEU A 64 -7.70 -2.38 4.35
CA LEU A 64 -7.22 -1.72 3.13
C LEU A 64 -7.19 -2.69 1.94
N TRP A 65 -6.89 -3.97 2.18
CA TRP A 65 -6.69 -4.98 1.14
C TRP A 65 -7.89 -5.91 0.93
N ASP A 66 -8.90 -5.89 1.80
CA ASP A 66 -10.08 -6.79 1.79
C ASP A 66 -10.89 -6.78 0.49
N VAL A 67 -10.72 -5.74 -0.33
CA VAL A 67 -11.36 -5.63 -1.65
C VAL A 67 -10.75 -6.57 -2.70
N HIS A 68 -9.64 -7.24 -2.40
CA HIS A 68 -9.00 -8.22 -3.28
C HIS A 68 -9.20 -9.63 -2.73
N ASP A 69 -9.45 -10.57 -3.64
CA ASP A 69 -9.54 -12.00 -3.33
C ASP A 69 -8.13 -12.59 -3.23
N ILE A 70 -7.54 -12.50 -2.03
CA ILE A 70 -6.17 -12.93 -1.75
C ILE A 70 -5.98 -14.43 -2.03
N GLU A 71 -6.98 -15.25 -1.69
CA GLU A 71 -6.92 -16.70 -1.90
C GLU A 71 -6.82 -17.03 -3.39
N LYS A 72 -7.67 -16.41 -4.21
CA LYS A 72 -7.62 -16.57 -5.65
C LYS A 72 -6.31 -16.06 -6.26
N MET A 73 -5.87 -14.87 -5.87
CA MET A 73 -4.65 -14.26 -6.42
C MET A 73 -3.39 -15.07 -6.09
N THR A 74 -3.35 -15.69 -4.90
CA THR A 74 -2.20 -16.47 -4.43
C THR A 74 -2.34 -17.98 -4.70
N LYS A 75 -3.38 -18.39 -5.43
CA LYS A 75 -3.69 -19.80 -5.74
C LYS A 75 -3.78 -20.68 -4.48
N GLY A 76 -4.42 -20.16 -3.44
CA GLY A 76 -4.64 -20.85 -2.16
C GLY A 76 -3.45 -20.82 -1.19
N ARG A 77 -2.32 -20.20 -1.54
CA ARG A 77 -1.16 -20.13 -0.64
C ARG A 77 -1.43 -19.26 0.59
N TRP A 78 -2.20 -18.18 0.42
CA TRP A 78 -2.57 -17.24 1.49
C TRP A 78 -4.05 -16.88 1.34
N ASN A 79 -4.76 -16.60 2.43
CA ASN A 79 -6.19 -16.25 2.35
C ASN A 79 -6.52 -14.86 2.91
N SER A 80 -5.53 -14.16 3.48
CA SER A 80 -5.76 -12.85 4.08
C SER A 80 -4.49 -12.02 4.14
N VAL A 81 -4.65 -10.76 4.55
CA VAL A 81 -3.57 -9.83 4.85
C VAL A 81 -3.65 -9.47 6.34
N LYS A 82 -2.49 -9.38 6.99
CA LYS A 82 -2.36 -8.79 8.33
C LYS A 82 -1.63 -7.46 8.25
N TYR A 83 -1.91 -6.58 9.21
CA TYR A 83 -1.23 -5.30 9.35
C TYR A 83 -0.62 -5.17 10.74
N GLU A 84 0.71 -5.13 10.82
CA GLU A 84 1.46 -4.99 12.06
C GLU A 84 2.80 -4.30 11.81
N LYS A 85 3.34 -3.59 12.81
CA LYS A 85 4.66 -2.91 12.71
C LYS A 85 4.82 -2.04 11.44
N ASN A 86 3.70 -1.41 11.03
CA ASN A 86 3.57 -0.62 9.81
C ASN A 86 3.91 -1.39 8.52
N CYS A 87 3.57 -2.67 8.47
CA CYS A 87 3.72 -3.53 7.29
C CYS A 87 2.42 -4.28 7.02
N PHE A 88 2.14 -4.52 5.75
CA PHE A 88 1.22 -5.57 5.34
C PHE A 88 1.95 -6.83 4.93
N THR A 89 1.46 -7.97 5.41
CA THR A 89 2.02 -9.29 5.14
C THR A 89 0.90 -10.25 4.75
N LEU A 90 1.14 -11.09 3.76
CA LEU A 90 0.22 -12.17 3.40
C LEU A 90 0.19 -13.21 4.53
N CYS A 91 -0.99 -13.75 4.81
CA CYS A 91 -1.15 -14.68 5.92
C CYS A 91 -2.29 -15.68 5.69
N ILE A 92 -2.29 -16.73 6.51
CA ILE A 92 -3.42 -17.64 6.67
C ILE A 92 -4.14 -17.26 7.96
N LYS A 93 -5.43 -16.96 7.85
CA LYS A 93 -6.34 -16.82 8.99
C LYS A 93 -7.30 -18.00 9.04
N VAL A 94 -7.45 -18.56 10.23
CA VAL A 94 -8.45 -19.59 10.59
C VAL A 94 -9.21 -19.07 11.80
N ASP A 95 -10.54 -19.02 11.73
CA ASP A 95 -11.41 -18.45 12.78
C ASP A 95 -10.98 -17.05 13.25
N GLY A 96 -10.56 -16.21 12.31
CA GLY A 96 -10.11 -14.84 12.57
C GLY A 96 -8.71 -14.71 13.18
N LYS A 97 -8.04 -15.83 13.48
CA LYS A 97 -6.68 -15.84 14.04
C LYS A 97 -5.65 -16.13 12.96
N VAL A 98 -4.54 -15.38 12.98
CA VAL A 98 -3.40 -15.64 12.11
C VAL A 98 -2.69 -16.91 12.60
N VAL A 99 -2.57 -17.92 11.72
CA VAL A 99 -1.91 -19.19 12.02
C VAL A 99 -0.59 -19.38 11.27
N ALA A 100 -0.43 -18.68 10.14
CA ALA A 100 0.81 -18.62 9.37
C ALA A 100 0.93 -17.26 8.69
N SER A 101 2.14 -16.82 8.37
CA SER A 101 2.40 -15.57 7.66
C SER A 101 3.60 -15.74 6.75
N ASP A 102 3.62 -14.95 5.69
CA ASP A 102 4.81 -14.81 4.86
C ASP A 102 5.96 -14.23 5.69
N GLU A 103 7.18 -14.63 5.38
CA GLU A 103 8.38 -14.20 6.11
C GLU A 103 8.68 -12.73 5.84
N GLN A 104 8.36 -12.27 4.63
CA GLN A 104 8.59 -10.91 4.17
C GLN A 104 7.25 -10.15 4.03
N PRO A 105 7.17 -8.89 4.48
CA PRO A 105 6.03 -8.05 4.16
C PRO A 105 6.08 -7.64 2.69
N PHE A 106 4.90 -7.53 2.07
CA PHE A 106 4.80 -7.09 0.67
C PHE A 106 4.68 -5.57 0.55
N CYS A 107 4.22 -4.90 1.61
CA CYS A 107 3.96 -3.46 1.59
C CYS A 107 4.40 -2.83 2.91
N ASP A 108 5.32 -1.87 2.84
CA ASP A 108 5.65 -1.00 3.97
C ASP A 108 4.73 0.22 4.01
N VAL A 109 4.37 0.65 5.22
CA VAL A 109 3.50 1.79 5.43
C VAL A 109 4.26 2.90 6.16
N TYR A 110 4.19 4.10 5.61
CA TYR A 110 4.89 5.25 6.16
C TYR A 110 3.96 6.44 6.33
N ALA A 111 4.23 7.23 7.36
CA ALA A 111 3.61 8.52 7.56
C ALA A 111 4.65 9.62 7.36
N LEU A 112 4.34 10.59 6.50
CA LEU A 112 5.28 11.65 6.14
C LEU A 112 5.68 12.52 7.36
N ASN A 113 4.73 12.79 8.26
CA ASN A 113 4.98 13.59 9.47
C ASN A 113 5.91 12.92 10.50
N THR A 114 6.18 11.62 10.40
CA THR A 114 7.09 10.88 11.28
C THR A 114 8.20 10.19 10.49
N TRP A 115 8.44 10.61 9.25
CA TRP A 115 9.44 10.00 8.39
C TRP A 115 10.85 10.10 8.98
N GLU A 116 11.21 11.24 9.58
CA GLU A 116 12.57 11.44 10.12
C GLU A 116 12.93 10.46 11.24
N THR A 117 11.96 10.09 12.09
CA THR A 117 12.17 9.15 13.19
C THR A 117 12.13 7.69 12.74
N SER A 118 11.69 7.41 11.50
CA SER A 118 11.56 6.05 10.95
C SER A 118 12.67 5.64 9.98
N LYS A 119 13.64 6.52 9.70
CA LYS A 119 14.78 6.31 8.76
C LYS A 119 15.71 5.12 9.07
N GLY A 120 15.52 4.40 10.18
CA GLY A 120 16.43 3.35 10.65
C GLY A 120 16.14 1.92 10.17
N ALA A 121 15.02 1.68 9.47
CA ALA A 121 14.66 0.34 9.02
C ALA A 121 14.82 0.22 7.50
N ASP A 122 16.04 -0.09 7.04
CA ASP A 122 16.23 -0.62 5.69
C ASP A 122 15.58 -2.01 5.65
N ARG A 123 14.51 -2.13 4.86
CA ARG A 123 13.76 -3.38 4.72
C ARG A 123 13.93 -3.96 3.32
N GLY A 124 14.89 -3.49 2.52
CA GLY A 124 15.14 -3.97 1.17
C GLY A 124 14.49 -3.12 0.08
N GLU A 125 14.54 -3.63 -1.15
CA GLU A 125 14.17 -2.88 -2.36
C GLU A 125 12.63 -2.75 -2.53
N VAL A 126 12.18 -1.52 -2.73
CA VAL A 126 10.79 -1.17 -3.03
C VAL A 126 10.71 -0.69 -4.48
N THR A 127 9.91 -1.35 -5.32
CA THR A 127 9.80 -0.99 -6.75
C THR A 127 8.66 -0.02 -7.05
N THR A 128 7.66 0.03 -6.18
CA THR A 128 6.46 0.84 -6.39
C THR A 128 6.05 1.57 -5.12
N ILE A 129 5.87 2.89 -5.21
CA ILE A 129 5.45 3.74 -4.09
C ILE A 129 4.12 4.41 -4.43
N CYS A 130 3.16 4.37 -3.49
CA CYS A 130 1.93 5.15 -3.58
C CYS A 130 1.84 6.13 -2.43
N PHE A 131 1.83 7.43 -2.75
CA PHE A 131 1.45 8.48 -1.82
C PHE A 131 -0.05 8.78 -2.01
N ASP A 132 -0.88 8.16 -1.18
CA ASP A 132 -2.34 8.30 -1.29
C ASP A 132 -2.85 9.51 -0.49
N GLU A 133 -3.95 10.08 -0.97
CA GLU A 133 -4.56 11.32 -0.45
C GLU A 133 -3.53 12.43 -0.16
N PHE A 134 -2.54 12.58 -1.06
CA PHE A 134 -1.45 13.55 -0.90
C PHE A 134 -1.91 15.01 -0.89
N MET A 135 -3.08 15.32 -1.46
CA MET A 135 -3.64 16.69 -1.44
C MET A 135 -4.40 16.95 -0.13
N THR A 136 -4.14 18.09 0.49
CA THR A 136 -4.86 18.59 1.66
C THR A 136 -5.84 19.71 1.27
N ARG A 137 -6.96 19.82 1.99
CA ARG A 137 -7.85 21.01 1.95
C ARG A 137 -7.43 22.10 2.95
N ARG A 138 -6.39 21.85 3.76
CA ARG A 138 -5.88 22.72 4.83
C ARG A 138 -4.45 23.16 4.51
N ALA A 139 -3.87 24.04 5.34
CA ALA A 139 -2.48 24.49 5.22
C ALA A 139 -1.48 23.31 5.15
N TYR A 140 -0.32 23.58 4.56
CA TYR A 140 0.81 22.66 4.44
C TYR A 140 1.26 22.10 5.80
N LEU A 141 1.96 20.96 5.80
CA LEU A 141 2.63 20.41 6.98
C LEU A 141 3.59 21.46 7.55
N THR A 142 3.73 21.45 8.88
CA THR A 142 4.76 22.26 9.55
C THR A 142 6.12 21.89 8.95
N GLN A 143 6.80 22.85 8.31
CA GLN A 143 8.08 22.67 7.60
C GLN A 143 8.03 21.81 6.32
N GLU A 144 6.92 21.80 5.56
CA GLU A 144 6.81 21.04 4.29
C GLU A 144 7.77 21.53 3.18
N PHE A 145 8.16 22.81 3.21
CA PHE A 145 9.10 23.42 2.27
C PHE A 145 10.22 24.10 3.06
N VAL A 146 11.25 23.34 3.44
CA VAL A 146 12.54 23.91 3.85
C VAL A 146 13.45 23.90 2.64
#